data_AF-X1PYS7-F1
#
_entry.id   AF-X1PYS7-F1
#
_cell.length_a   1.000
_cell.length_b   1.000
_cell.length_c   1.000
_cell.angle_alpha   90.00
_cell.angle_beta   90.00
_cell.angle_gamma   90.00
#
_symmetry.space_group_name_H-M   'P 1'
#
loop_
_entity.id
_entity.type
_entity.pdbx_description
1 polymer ?
#
loop_
_entity_poly.entity_id
_entity_poly.type
_entity_poly.pdbx_seq_one_letter_code
_entity_poly.pdbx_strand_id
1 'polypeptide(L)'
;MSKVLDRIAKAAYDNNRAYEGCARCVLSALQTHLHLMDDDKAFRGVMKSSTALSAGVARKGETCGALLGALMTVGLERGTERLNDFDGYVDTMVAASEVFDRFRNKYGTVKCFEIQEQLLGRS
;
A
#
# COMPACT_ATOMS: atom_id res chain seq x y z
N MET A 1 -13.68 -9.61 12.76
CA MET A 1 -12.49 -8.91 12.24
C MET A 1 -11.52 -8.74 13.42
N SER A 2 -10.22 -8.99 13.25
CA SER A 2 -9.24 -8.87 14.35
C SER A 2 -9.09 -7.41 14.80
N LYS A 3 -9.01 -7.15 16.13
CA LYS A 3 -8.80 -5.81 16.71
C LYS A 3 -7.61 -5.06 16.10
N VAL A 4 -6.60 -5.76 15.59
CA VAL A 4 -5.43 -5.14 14.94
C VAL A 4 -5.77 -4.58 13.55
N LEU A 5 -6.61 -5.28 12.78
CA LEU A 5 -7.01 -4.86 11.44
C LEU A 5 -7.88 -3.60 11.51
N ASP A 6 -8.75 -3.51 12.51
CA ASP A 6 -9.58 -2.32 12.73
C ASP A 6 -8.72 -1.10 13.11
N ARG A 7 -7.66 -1.29 13.91
CA ARG A 7 -6.69 -0.23 14.23
C ARG A 7 -5.93 0.23 13.00
N ILE A 8 -5.42 -0.69 12.19
CA ILE A 8 -4.73 -0.39 10.94
C ILE A 8 -5.63 0.40 10.00
N ALA A 9 -6.86 -0.08 9.78
CA ALA A 9 -7.82 0.57 8.89
C ALA A 9 -8.15 1.99 9.39
N LYS A 10 -8.37 2.15 10.69
CA LYS A 10 -8.61 3.47 11.30
C LYS A 10 -7.41 4.39 11.15
N ALA A 11 -6.20 3.93 11.45
CA ALA A 11 -4.99 4.72 11.31
C ALA A 11 -4.74 5.16 9.86
N ALA A 12 -4.93 4.26 8.90
CA ALA A 12 -4.80 4.58 7.48
C ALA A 12 -5.80 5.65 7.03
N TYR A 13 -7.07 5.53 7.47
CA TYR A 13 -8.12 6.51 7.20
C TYR A 13 -7.80 7.88 7.83
N ASP A 14 -7.47 7.91 9.12
CA ASP A 14 -7.16 9.14 9.85
C ASP A 14 -5.93 9.85 9.25
N ASN A 15 -4.88 9.08 8.93
CA ASN A 15 -3.67 9.59 8.28
C ASN A 15 -4.00 10.23 6.92
N ASN A 16 -4.78 9.55 6.08
CA ASN A 16 -5.12 10.08 4.77
C ASN A 16 -5.98 11.35 4.86
N ARG A 17 -6.88 11.41 5.86
CA ARG A 17 -7.70 12.60 6.14
C ARG A 17 -6.86 13.78 6.61
N ALA A 18 -5.83 13.54 7.41
CA ALA A 18 -4.99 14.60 7.99
C ALA A 18 -3.86 15.06 7.07
N TYR A 19 -3.27 14.16 6.29
CA TYR A 19 -1.96 14.40 5.66
C TYR A 19 -1.91 14.17 4.15
N GLU A 20 -2.99 13.64 3.55
CA GLU A 20 -3.00 13.15 2.16
C GLU A 20 -1.89 12.13 1.84
N GLY A 21 -1.95 11.59 0.61
CA GLY A 21 -0.98 10.62 0.12
C GLY A 21 -1.37 9.19 0.50
N CYS A 22 -2.42 8.69 -0.14
CA CYS A 22 -3.04 7.40 0.22
C CYS A 22 -2.05 6.22 0.27
N ALA A 23 -1.02 6.18 -0.60
CA ALA A 23 0.00 5.13 -0.57
C ALA A 23 0.83 5.17 0.72
N ARG A 24 1.39 6.34 1.04
CA ARG A 24 2.20 6.52 2.26
C ARG A 24 1.38 6.37 3.55
N CYS A 25 0.10 6.75 3.53
CA CYS A 25 -0.76 6.65 4.71
C CYS A 25 -1.13 5.20 5.04
N VAL A 26 -1.46 4.39 4.04
CA VAL A 26 -1.70 2.95 4.21
C VAL A 26 -0.43 2.24 4.66
N LEU A 27 0.68 2.50 3.98
CA LEU A 27 1.98 1.92 4.29
C LEU A 27 2.47 2.28 5.69
N SER A 28 2.29 3.53 6.13
CA SER A 28 2.61 3.97 7.49
C SER A 28 1.79 3.22 8.54
N ALA A 29 0.48 3.08 8.34
CA ALA A 29 -0.39 2.36 9.27
C ALA A 29 0.00 0.88 9.38
N LEU A 30 0.26 0.22 8.25
CA LEU A 30 0.69 -1.17 8.23
C LEU A 30 2.03 -1.37 8.92
N GLN A 31 3.06 -0.60 8.57
CA GLN A 31 4.39 -0.69 9.20
C GLN A 31 4.32 -0.50 10.71
N THR A 32 3.56 0.51 11.16
CA THR A 32 3.47 0.87 12.59
C THR A 32 2.80 -0.23 13.41
N HIS A 33 1.69 -0.79 12.92
CA HIS A 33 0.89 -1.72 13.70
C HIS A 33 1.29 -3.19 13.52
N LEU A 34 2.02 -3.52 12.45
CA LEU A 34 2.56 -4.86 12.22
C LEU A 34 4.04 -4.97 12.63
N HIS A 35 4.67 -3.88 13.07
CA HIS A 35 6.07 -3.85 13.51
C HIS A 35 7.03 -4.39 12.43
N LEU A 36 6.84 -3.97 11.17
CA LEU A 36 7.57 -4.50 10.02
C LEU A 36 9.05 -4.10 9.98
N MET A 37 9.44 -3.10 10.77
CA MET A 37 10.83 -2.65 10.86
C MET A 37 11.07 -1.87 12.15
N ASP A 38 12.29 -2.00 12.66
CA ASP A 38 12.78 -1.27 13.85
C ASP A 38 13.80 -0.17 13.47
N ASP A 39 14.26 -0.10 12.21
CA ASP A 39 15.24 0.89 11.75
C ASP A 39 14.57 2.18 11.24
N ASP A 40 14.81 3.30 11.92
CA ASP A 40 14.23 4.62 11.57
C ASP A 40 14.66 5.07 10.16
N LYS A 41 15.89 4.78 9.76
CA LYS A 41 16.40 5.21 8.45
C LYS A 41 15.66 4.48 7.32
N ALA A 42 15.45 3.19 7.44
CA ALA A 42 14.66 2.37 6.53
C ALA A 42 13.21 2.85 6.50
N PHE A 43 12.58 3.05 7.67
CA PHE A 43 11.21 3.57 7.79
C PHE A 43 11.03 4.88 7.02
N ARG A 44 11.94 5.83 7.22
CA ARG A 44 11.92 7.12 6.53
C ARG A 44 12.21 7.00 5.05
N GLY A 45 13.11 6.09 4.65
CA GLY A 45 13.41 5.80 3.24
C GLY A 45 12.17 5.29 2.49
N VAL A 46 11.48 4.33 3.07
CA VAL A 46 10.24 3.75 2.53
C VAL A 46 9.14 4.82 2.45
N MET A 47 8.94 5.62 3.50
CA MET A 47 7.98 6.72 3.50
C MET A 47 8.27 7.76 2.41
N LYS A 48 9.55 8.15 2.23
CA LYS A 48 9.95 9.06 1.16
C LYS A 48 9.64 8.48 -0.22
N SER A 49 10.03 7.22 -0.48
CA SER A 49 9.83 6.57 -1.78
C SER A 49 8.35 6.39 -2.15
N SER A 50 7.49 6.08 -1.17
CA SER A 50 6.04 5.88 -1.40
C SER A 50 5.27 7.16 -1.71
N THR A 51 5.84 8.34 -1.43
CA THR A 51 5.10 9.61 -1.52
C THR A 51 4.63 9.89 -2.94
N ALA A 52 5.49 9.66 -3.94
CA ALA A 52 5.16 9.90 -5.34
C ALA A 52 4.00 9.01 -5.81
N LEU A 53 3.87 7.78 -5.27
CA LEU A 53 2.88 6.77 -5.71
C LEU A 53 1.42 7.11 -5.38
N SER A 54 1.15 8.26 -4.78
CA SER A 54 -0.17 8.65 -4.32
C SER A 54 -1.06 9.22 -5.43
N ALA A 55 -2.37 9.24 -5.18
CA ALA A 55 -3.39 9.78 -6.09
C ALA A 55 -3.36 9.15 -7.49
N GLY A 56 -3.24 7.81 -7.57
CA GLY A 56 -3.06 7.16 -8.86
C GLY A 56 -1.67 7.43 -9.45
N VAL A 57 -0.63 7.29 -8.62
CA VAL A 57 0.83 7.35 -8.92
C VAL A 57 1.48 8.71 -9.18
N ALA A 58 0.77 9.76 -9.54
CA ALA A 58 1.27 11.14 -9.49
C ALA A 58 0.11 12.06 -9.87
N ARG A 59 -1.06 11.85 -9.25
CA ARG A 59 -2.32 12.50 -9.64
C ARG A 59 -2.74 12.14 -11.08
N LYS A 60 -2.44 10.93 -11.53
CA LYS A 60 -2.80 10.44 -12.87
C LYS A 60 -4.05 9.57 -12.88
N GLY A 61 -4.59 9.21 -11.71
CA GLY A 61 -5.81 8.41 -11.64
C GLY A 61 -5.65 6.92 -11.95
N GLU A 62 -4.41 6.49 -12.17
CA GLU A 62 -4.02 5.10 -12.43
C GLU A 62 -4.09 4.26 -11.14
N THR A 63 -3.17 3.33 -10.90
CA THR A 63 -3.21 2.39 -9.77
C THR A 63 -3.45 3.07 -8.41
N CYS A 64 -4.48 2.61 -7.70
CA CYS A 64 -4.88 3.13 -6.39
C CYS A 64 -3.72 3.10 -5.39
N GLY A 65 -3.46 4.24 -4.75
CA GLY A 65 -2.37 4.34 -3.78
C GLY A 65 -2.56 3.41 -2.57
N ALA A 66 -3.80 3.15 -2.14
CA ALA A 66 -4.05 2.20 -1.06
C ALA A 66 -3.57 0.78 -1.39
N LEU A 67 -3.76 0.34 -2.65
CA LEU A 67 -3.22 -0.92 -3.13
C LEU A 67 -1.69 -0.88 -3.17
N LEU A 68 -1.09 0.18 -3.71
CA LEU A 68 0.37 0.31 -3.75
C LEU A 68 1.00 0.28 -2.36
N GLY A 69 0.39 0.95 -1.37
CA GLY A 69 0.84 0.88 0.02
C GLY A 69 0.80 -0.54 0.59
N ALA A 70 -0.25 -1.31 0.29
CA ALA A 70 -0.36 -2.71 0.70
C ALA A 70 0.69 -3.60 0.01
N LEU A 71 0.96 -3.40 -1.28
CA LEU A 71 1.98 -4.16 -2.02
C LEU A 71 3.40 -3.82 -1.53
N MET A 72 3.67 -2.56 -1.22
CA MET A 72 4.92 -2.16 -0.58
C MET A 72 5.12 -2.89 0.76
N THR A 73 4.06 -3.06 1.57
CA THR A 73 4.12 -3.86 2.80
C THR A 73 4.49 -5.32 2.54
N VAL A 74 3.98 -5.94 1.47
CA VAL A 74 4.41 -7.31 1.08
C VAL A 74 5.91 -7.34 0.80
N GLY A 75 6.42 -6.35 0.06
CA GLY A 75 7.85 -6.21 -0.22
C GLY A 75 8.69 -5.96 1.03
N LEU A 76 8.19 -5.25 2.03
CA LEU A 76 8.90 -5.07 3.30
C LEU A 76 9.01 -6.37 4.11
N GLU A 77 7.97 -7.20 4.09
CA GLU A 77 7.91 -8.43 4.85
C GLU A 77 8.71 -9.57 4.21
N ARG A 78 8.72 -9.65 2.87
CA ARG A 78 9.23 -10.83 2.14
C ARG A 78 10.12 -10.50 0.95
N GLY A 79 10.32 -9.23 0.66
CA GLY A 79 11.08 -8.79 -0.51
C GLY A 79 12.55 -9.15 -0.42
N THR A 80 13.19 -9.20 -1.58
CA THR A 80 14.60 -9.54 -1.73
C THR A 80 15.49 -8.35 -1.39
N GLU A 81 16.60 -8.60 -0.71
CA GLU A 81 17.62 -7.57 -0.43
C GLU A 81 18.60 -7.35 -1.60
N ARG A 82 18.65 -8.28 -2.56
CA ARG A 82 19.62 -8.28 -3.67
C ARG A 82 18.95 -8.64 -4.99
N LEU A 83 19.40 -8.01 -6.08
CA LEU A 83 18.83 -8.22 -7.42
C LEU A 83 19.04 -9.62 -8.00
N ASN A 84 20.03 -10.36 -7.50
CA ASN A 84 20.34 -11.71 -7.99
C ASN A 84 19.57 -12.83 -7.27
N ASP A 85 18.73 -12.49 -6.29
CA ASP A 85 17.82 -13.43 -5.63
C ASP A 85 16.52 -13.56 -6.43
N PHE A 86 16.55 -14.40 -7.46
CA PHE A 86 15.40 -14.58 -8.35
C PHE A 86 14.27 -15.38 -7.70
N ASP A 87 14.60 -16.41 -6.92
CA ASP A 87 13.60 -17.26 -6.28
C ASP A 87 12.82 -16.45 -5.22
N GLY A 88 13.50 -15.65 -4.40
CA GLY A 88 12.83 -14.74 -3.47
C GLY A 88 11.98 -13.67 -4.17
N TYR A 89 12.39 -13.20 -5.36
CA TYR A 89 11.58 -12.28 -6.17
C TYR A 89 10.29 -12.94 -6.62
N VAL A 90 10.36 -14.18 -7.14
CA VAL A 90 9.19 -14.95 -7.57
C VAL A 90 8.22 -15.15 -6.40
N ASP A 91 8.73 -15.56 -5.24
CA ASP A 91 7.93 -15.76 -4.03
C ASP A 91 7.22 -14.47 -3.58
N THR A 92 7.94 -13.35 -3.62
CA THR A 92 7.37 -12.02 -3.31
C THR A 92 6.25 -11.66 -4.28
N MET A 93 6.45 -11.92 -5.58
CA MET A 93 5.48 -11.62 -6.62
C MET A 93 4.21 -12.46 -6.51
N VAL A 94 4.31 -13.73 -6.10
CA VAL A 94 3.14 -14.58 -5.84
C VAL A 94 2.29 -13.99 -4.71
N ALA A 95 2.91 -13.60 -3.58
CA ALA A 95 2.20 -12.99 -2.46
C ALA A 95 1.59 -11.62 -2.85
N ALA A 96 2.32 -10.80 -3.60
CA ALA A 96 1.86 -9.51 -4.08
C ALA A 96 0.66 -9.66 -5.05
N SER A 97 0.71 -10.66 -5.94
CA SER A 97 -0.38 -10.96 -6.88
C SER A 97 -1.67 -11.33 -6.15
N GLU A 98 -1.60 -12.13 -5.09
CA GLU A 98 -2.79 -12.49 -4.30
C GLU A 98 -3.46 -11.24 -3.69
N VAL A 99 -2.66 -10.34 -3.12
CA VAL A 99 -3.16 -9.06 -2.57
C VAL A 99 -3.79 -8.21 -3.67
N PHE A 100 -3.13 -8.10 -4.82
CA PHE A 100 -3.63 -7.37 -5.98
C PHE A 100 -4.97 -7.92 -6.46
N ASP A 101 -5.06 -9.24 -6.65
CA ASP A 101 -6.26 -9.89 -7.15
C ASP A 101 -7.43 -9.77 -6.18
N ARG A 102 -7.18 -9.92 -4.88
CA ARG A 102 -8.20 -9.71 -3.85
C ARG A 102 -8.70 -8.28 -3.82
N PHE A 103 -7.82 -7.30 -4.01
CA PHE A 103 -8.20 -5.90 -4.11
C PHE A 103 -9.06 -5.66 -5.37
N ARG A 104 -8.59 -6.12 -6.53
CA ARG A 104 -9.30 -6.00 -7.81
C ARG A 104 -10.66 -6.69 -7.76
N ASN A 105 -10.75 -7.89 -7.22
CA ASN A 105 -12.02 -8.63 -7.10
C ASN A 105 -13.02 -7.91 -6.18
N LYS A 106 -12.53 -7.20 -5.17
CA LYS A 106 -13.38 -6.43 -4.26
C LYS A 106 -13.95 -5.16 -4.88
N TYR A 107 -13.16 -4.45 -5.69
CA TYR A 107 -13.54 -3.14 -6.25
C TYR A 107 -13.87 -3.17 -7.75
N GLY A 108 -13.69 -4.30 -8.43
CA GLY A 108 -13.85 -4.45 -9.88
C GLY A 108 -12.72 -3.83 -10.72
N THR A 109 -11.89 -2.99 -10.13
CA THR A 109 -10.78 -2.29 -10.79
C THR A 109 -9.67 -1.98 -9.78
N VAL A 110 -8.51 -1.58 -10.30
CA VAL A 110 -7.41 -1.03 -9.49
C VAL A 110 -7.16 0.45 -9.75
N LYS A 111 -7.85 1.06 -10.73
CA LYS A 111 -7.66 2.47 -11.07
C LYS A 111 -8.32 3.38 -10.03
N CYS A 112 -7.58 4.39 -9.59
CA CYS A 112 -7.95 5.28 -8.51
C CYS A 112 -9.18 6.11 -8.88
N PHE A 113 -9.25 6.64 -10.10
CA PHE A 113 -10.39 7.44 -10.53
C PHE A 113 -11.67 6.61 -10.67
N GLU A 114 -11.57 5.41 -11.22
CA GLU A 114 -12.73 4.50 -11.31
C GLU A 114 -13.25 4.13 -9.91
N ILE A 115 -12.36 3.87 -8.94
CA ILE A 115 -12.76 3.60 -7.55
C ILE A 115 -13.37 4.84 -6.88
N GLN A 116 -12.77 6.02 -7.07
CA GLN A 116 -13.29 7.28 -6.52
C GLN A 116 -14.68 7.60 -7.08
N GLU A 117 -14.89 7.38 -8.38
CA GLU A 117 -16.18 7.59 -9.03
C GLU A 117 -17.24 6.64 -8.47
N GLN A 118 -16.92 5.35 -8.37
CA GLN A 118 -17.82 4.33 -7.82
C GLN A 118 -18.22 4.60 -6.36
N LEU A 119 -17.28 5.05 -5.53
CA LEU A 119 -17.49 5.18 -4.09
C LEU A 119 -17.96 6.59 -3.66
N LEU A 120 -17.53 7.62 -4.37
CA LEU A 120 -17.68 9.02 -3.96
C LEU A 120 -18.35 9.90 -5.02
N GLY A 121 -18.63 9.37 -6.23
CA GLY A 121 -19.27 10.11 -7.31
C GLY A 121 -18.41 11.23 -7.91
N ARG A 122 -17.09 11.15 -7.79
CA ARG A 122 -16.13 12.14 -8.33
C ARG A 122 -14.79 11.50 -8.67
N SER A 123 -14.06 12.06 -9.63
CA SER A 123 -12.70 11.67 -10.03
C SER A 123 -11.64 12.66 -9.58
#